data_AF-A0A821QJM6-F1
#
_entry.id   AF-A0A821QJM6-F1
#
_cell.length_a   1.000
_cell.length_b   1.000
_cell.length_c   1.000
_cell.angle_alpha   90.00
_cell.angle_beta   90.00
_cell.angle_gamma   90.00
#
_symmetry.space_group_name_H-M   'P 1'
#
loop_
_entity.id
_entity.type
_entity.pdbx_description
1 polymer ?
#
loop_
_entity_poly.entity_id
_entity_poly.type
_entity_poly.pdbx_seq_one_letter_code
_entity_poly.pdbx_strand_id
1 'polypeptide(L)'
;MECSERLRTGEYVNGGNSDCSCFMKVSNPLGSKGNALQPYVSIAANDISYESKVFVHQLNGIVLANGKIHNGCVRVDDVSWSFDGNHIDFYVLRKSNYEMLSPRVDGQVDITLNSNCVIKSY
;
A
#
# COMPACT_ATOMS: atom_id res chain seq x y z
N MET A 1 -2.14 7.96 -8.38
CA MET A 1 -1.79 9.30 -7.88
C MET A 1 -0.69 9.07 -6.88
N GLU A 2 0.21 10.02 -6.71
CA GLU A 2 1.33 9.85 -5.79
C GLU A 2 1.34 10.90 -4.69
N CYS A 3 2.35 10.81 -3.82
CA CYS A 3 2.64 11.79 -2.79
C CYS A 3 1.44 12.05 -1.88
N SER A 4 0.89 10.94 -1.37
CA SER A 4 -0.19 10.97 -0.38
C SER A 4 0.38 11.22 1.01
N GLU A 5 -0.23 12.14 1.76
CA GLU A 5 0.15 12.37 3.17
C GLU A 5 -1.08 12.81 4.00
N ARG A 6 -1.01 12.61 5.31
CA ARG A 6 -1.96 13.16 6.27
C ARG A 6 -1.36 14.37 6.98
N LEU A 7 -1.97 15.53 6.79
CA LEU A 7 -1.57 16.76 7.45
C LEU A 7 -1.82 16.70 8.96
N ARG A 8 -1.15 17.58 9.72
CA ARG A 8 -1.37 17.73 11.18
C ARG A 8 -2.82 18.13 11.51
N THR A 9 -3.52 18.78 10.59
CA THR A 9 -4.94 19.12 10.70
C THR A 9 -5.86 17.89 10.61
N GLY A 10 -5.32 16.74 10.19
CA GLY A 10 -6.05 15.50 9.98
C GLY A 10 -6.56 15.30 8.55
N GLU A 11 -6.47 16.33 7.70
CA GLU A 11 -6.82 16.29 6.28
C GLU A 11 -5.80 15.47 5.48
N TYR A 12 -6.26 14.85 4.39
CA TYR A 12 -5.38 14.16 3.45
C TYR A 12 -5.08 15.02 2.23
N VAL A 13 -3.89 14.82 1.67
CA VAL A 13 -3.49 15.41 0.39
C VAL A 13 -2.95 14.35 -0.54
N ASN A 14 -3.07 14.59 -1.84
CA ASN A 14 -2.40 13.86 -2.91
C ASN A 14 -1.68 14.86 -3.83
N GLY A 15 -0.65 14.39 -4.54
CA GLY A 15 0.00 15.17 -5.59
C GLY A 15 -1.00 15.55 -6.69
N GLY A 16 -1.06 16.84 -7.02
CA GLY A 16 -1.81 17.38 -8.16
C GLY A 16 -1.03 17.33 -9.47
N ASN A 17 0.26 16.97 -9.41
CA ASN A 17 1.16 16.79 -10.55
C ASN A 17 2.20 15.69 -10.24
N SER A 18 2.93 15.26 -11.27
CA SER A 18 3.83 14.11 -11.21
C SER A 18 5.13 14.34 -10.44
N ASP A 19 5.53 15.59 -10.22
CA ASP A 19 6.74 15.95 -9.45
C ASP A 19 6.43 16.28 -7.98
N CYS A 20 5.16 16.18 -7.59
CA CYS A 20 4.67 16.47 -6.25
C CYS A 20 5.01 17.88 -5.76
N SER A 21 5.10 18.84 -6.68
CA SER A 21 5.25 20.26 -6.34
C SER A 21 3.90 20.95 -6.08
N CYS A 22 2.79 20.33 -6.47
CA CYS A 22 1.43 20.77 -6.19
C CYS A 22 0.65 19.70 -5.43
N PHE A 23 -0.16 20.09 -4.46
CA PHE A 23 -0.97 19.18 -3.65
C PHE A 23 -2.45 19.59 -3.65
N MET A 24 -3.32 18.60 -3.72
CA MET A 24 -4.76 18.78 -3.63
C MET A 24 -5.32 18.08 -2.39
N LYS A 25 -6.27 18.73 -1.72
CA LYS A 25 -7.00 18.13 -0.59
C LYS A 25 -7.89 17.00 -1.10
N VAL A 26 -7.90 15.91 -0.36
CA VAL A 26 -8.68 14.71 -0.66
C VAL A 26 -9.29 14.15 0.62
N SER A 27 -10.37 13.38 0.50
CA SER A 27 -11.00 12.70 1.64
C SER A 27 -10.14 11.55 2.20
N ASN A 28 -9.27 11.00 1.35
CA ASN A 28 -8.41 9.86 1.64
C ASN A 28 -7.26 9.82 0.62
N PRO A 29 -6.14 9.16 0.94
CA PRO A 29 -5.09 8.83 -0.01
C PRO A 29 -5.64 8.11 -1.24
N LEU A 30 -5.21 8.53 -2.43
CA LEU A 30 -5.72 8.03 -3.71
C LEU A 30 -4.68 7.24 -4.49
N GLY A 31 -5.10 6.11 -5.04
CA GLY A 31 -4.32 5.31 -6.00
C GLY A 31 -4.41 5.85 -7.43
N SER A 32 -3.79 5.15 -8.37
CA SER A 32 -3.73 5.48 -9.80
C SER A 32 -5.08 5.61 -10.49
N LYS A 33 -6.13 4.95 -9.98
CA LYS A 33 -7.49 5.04 -10.53
C LYS A 33 -8.42 5.94 -9.71
N GLY A 34 -7.89 6.73 -8.77
CA GLY A 34 -8.69 7.58 -7.89
C GLY A 34 -9.46 6.81 -6.81
N ASN A 35 -9.17 5.52 -6.64
CA ASN A 35 -9.63 4.68 -5.54
C ASN A 35 -8.95 5.06 -4.23
N ALA A 36 -9.62 4.79 -3.11
CA ALA A 36 -9.01 4.95 -1.79
C ALA A 36 -7.96 3.87 -1.52
N LEU A 37 -6.74 4.29 -1.18
CA LEU A 37 -5.72 3.39 -0.64
C LEU A 37 -6.04 3.08 0.81
N GLN A 38 -5.89 1.81 1.17
CA GLN A 38 -6.18 1.29 2.49
C GLN A 38 -4.88 0.80 3.16
N PRO A 39 -4.52 1.35 4.34
CA PRO A 39 -3.32 0.95 5.04
C PRO A 39 -3.31 -0.56 5.29
N TYR A 40 -2.14 -1.16 5.13
CA TYR A 40 -1.89 -2.58 5.34
C TYR A 40 -2.56 -3.55 4.36
N VAL A 41 -3.28 -3.08 3.35
CA VAL A 41 -3.89 -3.99 2.36
C VAL A 41 -3.72 -3.55 0.92
N SER A 42 -3.51 -2.26 0.66
CA SER A 42 -3.23 -1.78 -0.69
C SER A 42 -1.76 -1.94 -1.05
N ILE A 43 -1.48 -2.48 -2.23
CA ILE A 43 -0.14 -2.51 -2.84
C ILE A 43 -0.13 -1.85 -4.22
N ALA A 44 1.03 -1.32 -4.61
CA ALA A 44 1.32 -0.91 -5.97
C ALA A 44 2.07 -2.03 -6.71
N ALA A 45 1.68 -2.36 -7.94
CA ALA A 45 2.40 -3.32 -8.79
C ALA A 45 2.10 -3.06 -10.27
N ASN A 46 3.10 -3.16 -11.14
CA ASN A 46 2.94 -2.86 -12.58
C ASN A 46 2.67 -4.11 -13.43
N ASP A 47 3.07 -5.29 -12.96
CA ASP A 47 2.99 -6.57 -13.66
C ASP A 47 1.96 -7.55 -13.05
N ILE A 48 1.22 -7.09 -12.04
CA ILE A 48 0.09 -7.83 -11.45
C ILE A 48 -1.20 -7.09 -11.79
N SER A 49 -2.21 -7.81 -12.27
CA SER A 49 -3.50 -7.22 -12.62
C SER A 49 -4.10 -6.42 -11.46
N TYR A 50 -4.62 -5.24 -11.78
CA TYR A 50 -5.34 -4.38 -10.85
C TYR A 50 -6.52 -5.13 -10.20
N GLU A 51 -6.82 -4.83 -8.92
CA GLU A 51 -7.80 -5.52 -8.06
C GLU A 51 -7.49 -6.98 -7.70
N SER A 52 -6.42 -7.58 -8.25
CA SER A 52 -6.03 -8.93 -7.86
C SER A 52 -5.64 -9.00 -6.39
N LYS A 53 -6.07 -10.10 -5.75
CA LYS A 53 -5.61 -10.47 -4.41
C LYS A 53 -4.30 -11.22 -4.49
N VAL A 54 -3.36 -10.77 -3.68
CA VAL A 54 -2.02 -11.36 -3.55
C VAL A 54 -1.84 -11.79 -2.11
N PHE A 55 -1.37 -13.02 -1.91
CA PHE A 55 -0.94 -13.47 -0.60
C PHE A 55 0.58 -13.31 -0.51
N VAL A 56 1.04 -12.48 0.42
CA VAL A 56 2.47 -12.25 0.70
C VAL A 56 2.84 -13.03 1.95
N HIS A 57 3.68 -14.05 1.82
CA HIS A 57 3.97 -14.99 2.90
C HIS A 57 4.62 -14.31 4.11
N GLN A 58 5.53 -13.37 3.85
CA GLN A 58 6.27 -12.60 4.84
C GLN A 58 5.36 -11.67 5.66
N LEU A 59 4.21 -11.27 5.11
CA LEU A 59 3.22 -10.45 5.82
C LEU A 59 2.29 -11.28 6.72
N ASN A 60 2.25 -12.61 6.59
CA ASN A 60 1.38 -13.45 7.39
C ASN A 60 1.95 -13.64 8.80
N GLY A 61 1.15 -13.34 9.83
CA GLY A 61 1.55 -13.47 11.23
C GLY A 61 2.26 -12.24 11.80
N ILE A 62 2.52 -11.19 11.01
CA ILE A 62 3.12 -9.95 11.52
C ILE A 62 2.13 -9.22 12.44
N VAL A 63 2.62 -8.81 13.61
CA VAL A 63 1.90 -7.91 14.51
C VAL A 63 2.07 -6.47 14.03
N LEU A 64 0.96 -5.83 13.70
CA LEU A 64 0.91 -4.44 13.24
C LEU A 64 0.95 -3.46 14.43
N ALA A 65 1.15 -2.17 14.14
CA ALA A 65 1.25 -1.12 15.16
C ALA A 65 -0.02 -0.97 16.03
N ASN A 66 -1.17 -1.42 15.53
CA ASN A 66 -2.44 -1.46 16.26
C ASN A 66 -2.65 -2.77 17.05
N GLY A 67 -1.65 -3.65 17.11
CA GLY A 67 -1.71 -4.95 17.80
C GLY A 67 -2.43 -6.06 17.04
N LYS A 68 -3.03 -5.78 15.87
CA LYS A 68 -3.66 -6.82 15.04
C LYS A 68 -2.60 -7.65 14.31
N ILE A 69 -2.94 -8.90 14.03
CA ILE A 69 -2.09 -9.83 13.27
C ILE A 69 -2.49 -9.80 11.80
N HIS A 70 -1.56 -9.42 10.95
CA HIS A 70 -1.73 -9.40 9.51
C HIS A 70 -1.82 -10.82 8.93
N ASN A 71 -2.71 -11.06 7.98
CA ASN A 71 -2.99 -12.40 7.42
C ASN A 71 -2.35 -12.64 6.04
N GLY A 72 -1.37 -11.83 5.65
CA GLY A 72 -0.68 -11.89 4.37
C GLY A 72 -1.49 -11.44 3.15
N CYS A 73 -2.79 -11.16 3.28
CA CYS A 73 -3.63 -10.83 2.13
C CYS A 73 -3.62 -9.34 1.80
N VAL A 74 -3.23 -9.00 0.58
CA VAL A 74 -3.19 -7.63 0.04
C VAL A 74 -3.86 -7.58 -1.34
N ARG A 75 -4.13 -6.37 -1.85
CA ARG A 75 -4.79 -6.12 -3.13
C ARG A 75 -4.03 -5.08 -3.95
N VAL A 76 -3.91 -5.31 -5.25
CA VAL A 76 -3.35 -4.34 -6.18
C VAL A 76 -4.33 -3.19 -6.36
N ASP A 77 -3.99 -2.05 -5.78
CA ASP A 77 -4.82 -0.84 -5.75
C ASP A 77 -4.10 0.36 -6.38
N ASP A 78 -2.85 0.18 -6.80
CA ASP A 78 -2.04 1.23 -7.39
C ASP A 78 -1.02 0.71 -8.42
N VAL A 79 -0.41 1.63 -9.16
CA VAL A 79 0.75 1.39 -10.02
C VAL A 79 1.80 2.46 -9.72
N SER A 80 3.07 2.18 -9.98
CA SER A 80 4.15 3.16 -9.81
C SER A 80 4.69 3.58 -11.17
N TRP A 81 5.06 4.86 -11.33
CA TRP A 81 5.79 5.30 -12.53
C TRP A 81 7.25 4.81 -12.54
N SER A 82 7.79 4.42 -11.39
CA SER A 82 9.20 4.05 -11.22
C SER A 82 9.45 2.55 -11.31
N PHE A 83 8.39 1.74 -11.40
CA PHE A 83 8.50 0.28 -11.44
C PHE A 83 8.56 -0.20 -12.88
N ASP A 84 9.47 -1.13 -13.14
CA ASP A 84 9.39 -1.98 -14.32
C ASP A 84 8.41 -3.12 -14.03
N GLY A 85 8.86 -4.17 -13.36
CA GLY A 85 8.08 -5.32 -12.92
C GLY A 85 8.77 -6.09 -11.80
N ASN A 86 8.11 -7.13 -11.27
CA ASN A 86 8.55 -7.91 -10.11
C ASN A 86 8.86 -7.06 -8.87
N HIS A 87 8.08 -6.00 -8.69
CA HIS A 87 8.17 -5.06 -7.59
C HIS A 87 6.77 -4.81 -7.04
N ILE A 88 6.63 -4.89 -5.71
CA ILE A 88 5.42 -4.44 -5.01
C ILE A 88 5.77 -3.37 -3.99
N ASP A 89 4.99 -2.30 -3.91
CA ASP A 89 5.08 -1.33 -2.81
C ASP A 89 3.92 -1.53 -1.84
N PHE A 90 4.20 -1.45 -0.53
CA PHE A 90 3.19 -1.71 0.49
C PHE A 90 2.72 -0.43 1.16
N TYR A 91 1.45 -0.09 0.95
CA TYR A 91 0.89 1.13 1.51
C TYR A 91 0.62 1.02 3.01
N VAL A 92 1.42 1.72 3.82
CA VAL A 92 1.35 1.67 5.30
C VAL A 92 0.95 3.00 5.94
N LEU A 93 0.59 4.01 5.14
CA LEU A 93 0.10 5.35 5.53
C LEU A 93 1.06 6.23 6.35
N ARG A 94 1.75 5.72 7.38
CA ARG A 94 2.61 6.51 8.27
C ARG A 94 4.03 5.99 8.27
N LYS A 95 5.00 6.91 8.37
CA LYS A 95 6.42 6.59 8.54
C LYS A 95 6.68 5.62 9.72
N SER A 96 5.98 5.79 10.84
CA SER A 96 6.12 4.90 12.00
C SER A 96 5.72 3.45 11.69
N ASN A 97 4.73 3.25 10.80
CA ASN A 97 4.33 1.92 10.36
C ASN A 97 5.39 1.32 9.42
N TYR A 98 5.96 2.15 8.54
CA TYR A 98 7.10 1.76 7.70
C TYR A 98 8.30 1.33 8.54
N GLU A 99 8.76 2.15 9.48
CA GLU A 99 9.92 1.84 10.34
C GLU A 99 9.75 0.55 11.17
N MET A 100 8.51 0.20 11.51
CA MET A 100 8.18 -1.06 12.19
C MET A 100 8.19 -2.27 11.24
N LEU A 101 7.72 -2.10 10.00
CA LEU A 101 7.53 -3.18 9.03
C LEU A 101 8.78 -3.46 8.21
N SER A 102 9.51 -2.42 7.80
CA SER A 102 10.64 -2.54 6.88
C SER A 102 11.68 -3.57 7.30
N PRO A 103 12.05 -3.74 8.59
CA PRO A 103 13.02 -4.77 8.97
C PRO A 103 12.51 -6.21 8.78
N ARG A 104 11.22 -6.41 8.52
CA ARG A 104 10.57 -7.71 8.38
C ARG A 104 10.18 -8.05 6.95
N VAL A 105 9.94 -7.03 6.11
CA VAL A 105 9.37 -7.21 4.78
C VAL A 105 10.09 -6.46 3.66
N ASP A 106 11.13 -5.68 3.97
CA ASP A 106 11.96 -5.09 2.91
C ASP A 106 12.80 -6.19 2.23
N GLY A 107 12.89 -6.12 0.91
CA GLY A 107 13.65 -7.05 0.08
C GLY A 107 12.74 -8.02 -0.68
N GLN A 108 13.22 -9.24 -0.87
CA GLN A 108 12.50 -10.25 -1.63
C GLN A 108 11.38 -10.88 -0.78
N VAL A 109 10.18 -10.96 -1.36
CA VAL A 109 9.03 -11.63 -0.76
C VAL A 109 8.54 -12.75 -1.67
N ASP A 110 7.95 -13.76 -1.05
CA ASP A 110 7.24 -14.81 -1.76
C ASP A 110 5.77 -14.45 -1.85
N ILE A 111 5.20 -14.59 -3.05
CA ILE A 111 3.81 -14.27 -3.30
C ILE A 111 3.04 -15.42 -3.92
N THR A 112 1.76 -15.50 -3.61
CA THR A 112 0.79 -16.33 -4.34
C THR A 112 -0.23 -15.42 -4.99
N LEU A 113 -0.20 -15.39 -6.33
CA LEU A 113 -1.14 -14.64 -7.16
C LEU A 113 -2.50 -15.32 -7.20
N ASN A 114 -3.56 -14.54 -7.47
CA ASN A 114 -4.95 -15.01 -7.56
C ASN A 114 -5.38 -15.81 -6.33
N SER A 115 -4.91 -15.39 -5.16
CA SER A 115 -5.22 -16.06 -3.90
C SER A 115 -6.69 -15.84 -3.51
N ASN A 116 -7.33 -16.89 -3.00
CA ASN A 116 -8.66 -16.80 -2.40
C ASN A 116 -8.64 -16.25 -0.97
N CYS A 117 -7.53 -15.63 -0.55
CA CYS A 117 -7.42 -15.02 0.77
C CYS A 117 -8.47 -13.90 0.97
N VAL A 118 -8.76 -13.62 2.23
CA VAL A 118 -9.74 -12.59 2.62
C VAL A 118 -8.99 -11.36 3.08
N ILE A 119 -9.23 -10.22 2.40
CA ILE A 119 -8.72 -8.92 2.83
C ILE A 119 -9.39 -8.56 4.15
N LYS A 120 -8.59 -8.26 5.18
CA LYS A 120 -9.06 -7.83 6.50
C LYS A 120 -9.03 -6.31 6.64
N SER A 121 -9.79 -5.79 7.60
CA SER A 121 -9.65 -4.41 8.05
C SER A 121 -8.81 -4.36 9.33
N TYR A 122 -7.74 -3.55 9.30
CA TYR A 122 -6.79 -3.37 10.39
C TYR A 122 -6.98 -2.01 11.07
#